data_AF-V9L967-F1
#
_entry.id   AF-V9L967-F1
#
_cell.length_a   1.000
_cell.length_b   1.000
_cell.length_c   1.000
_cell.angle_alpha   90.00
_cell.angle_beta   90.00
_cell.angle_gamma   90.00
#
_symmetry.space_group_name_H-M   'P 1'
#
loop_
_entity.id
_entity.type
_entity.pdbx_description
1 polymer ?
#
loop_
_entity_poly.entity_id
_entity_poly.type
_entity_poly.pdbx_seq_one_letter_code
_entity_poly.pdbx_strand_id
1 'polypeptide(L)'
;TLFRSWEHYGEIVERVGSHLIRTGGQPLRVIASDTGVSVEQVKKALCVLVHHNLVTYRAHKRGFVEYEALAGRVLRLLRYPRYIYCAKTLYGDAGELVVEELLQNGKMAMTAVVRKVADRLTETMEDGRVMEYSEVADTFVRLVETHFVQKCAIVPETPAGGEGAPVPPTPILVTDEKEMYTVPKLNLVGRGKRRRSSDDDSEQRPKRLKQAPAEPEPLLDGGIYWQVNLQRFHQHFRDQAIVGAIGSKLDQTSSEIVRAMLRMSEITTSSTSPHTQPLSSNEIFRALPTGYNISKQVLDQYLSLLADDPMEFVGKNR
;
A
#
# COMPACT_ATOMS: atom_id res chain seq x y z
N THR A 1 -20.99 8.10 7.14
CA THR A 1 -19.55 8.10 6.79
C THR A 1 -19.11 6.83 6.08
N LEU A 2 -19.49 5.63 6.55
CA LEU A 2 -19.22 4.36 5.84
C LEU A 2 -19.91 4.25 4.46
N PHE A 3 -21.12 4.79 4.30
CA PHE A 3 -21.85 4.80 3.04
C PHE A 3 -21.09 5.53 1.91
N ARG A 4 -20.52 6.70 2.21
CA ARG A 4 -19.71 7.48 1.25
C ARG A 4 -18.47 6.74 0.75
N SER A 5 -17.93 5.81 1.55
CA SER A 5 -16.74 5.06 1.18
C SER A 5 -16.97 4.11 0.00
N TRP A 6 -18.22 3.71 -0.23
CA TRP A 6 -18.61 2.71 -1.23
C TRP A 6 -19.08 3.32 -2.56
N GLU A 7 -19.38 4.61 -2.59
CA GLU A 7 -19.93 5.33 -3.76
C GLU A 7 -19.04 5.18 -5.02
N HIS A 8 -17.73 5.01 -4.83
CA HIS A 8 -16.77 4.80 -5.92
C HIS A 8 -16.92 3.48 -6.68
N TYR A 9 -17.63 2.48 -6.12
CA TYR A 9 -17.71 1.13 -6.69
C TYR A 9 -19.07 0.79 -7.32
N GLY A 10 -20.04 1.71 -7.21
CA GLY A 10 -21.39 1.54 -7.74
C GLY A 10 -22.38 0.85 -6.79
N GLU A 11 -23.67 1.00 -7.09
CA GLU A 11 -24.80 0.66 -6.21
C GLU A 11 -24.81 -0.81 -5.77
N ILE A 12 -24.48 -1.73 -6.68
CA ILE A 12 -24.49 -3.18 -6.38
C ILE A 12 -23.39 -3.51 -5.37
N VAL A 13 -22.19 -2.93 -5.55
CA VAL A 13 -21.05 -3.19 -4.67
C VAL A 13 -21.30 -2.60 -3.29
N GLU A 14 -21.84 -1.37 -3.23
CA GLU A 14 -22.28 -0.74 -2.00
C GLU A 14 -23.30 -1.60 -1.24
N ARG A 15 -24.33 -2.11 -1.92
CA ARG A 15 -25.38 -2.92 -1.30
C ARG A 15 -24.82 -4.19 -0.67
N VAL A 16 -23.96 -4.91 -1.41
CA VAL A 16 -23.29 -6.13 -0.93
C VAL A 16 -22.32 -5.82 0.23
N GLY A 17 -21.48 -4.79 0.09
CA GLY A 17 -20.52 -4.40 1.12
C GLY A 17 -21.19 -3.93 2.43
N SER A 18 -22.24 -3.12 2.32
CA SER A 18 -23.01 -2.62 3.47
C SER A 18 -23.82 -3.72 4.15
N HIS A 19 -24.26 -4.73 3.40
CA HIS A 19 -24.85 -5.94 3.99
C HIS A 19 -23.84 -6.69 4.84
N LEU A 20 -22.67 -7.02 4.28
CA LEU A 20 -21.61 -7.74 4.99
C LEU A 20 -21.10 -7.01 6.25
N ILE A 21 -21.02 -5.67 6.23
CA ILE A 21 -20.65 -4.90 7.43
C ILE A 21 -21.68 -5.09 8.56
N ARG A 22 -22.98 -5.14 8.21
CA ARG A 22 -24.06 -5.21 9.21
C ARG A 22 -24.27 -6.62 9.76
N THR A 23 -24.14 -7.63 8.91
CA THR A 23 -24.48 -9.02 9.25
C THR A 23 -23.27 -9.88 9.59
N GLY A 24 -22.06 -9.42 9.31
CA GLY A 24 -20.82 -10.19 9.48
C GLY A 24 -20.62 -11.21 8.35
N GLY A 25 -19.76 -12.21 8.61
CA GLY A 25 -19.38 -13.23 7.65
C GLY A 25 -20.56 -14.06 7.13
N GLN A 26 -20.75 -14.12 5.82
CA GLN A 26 -21.87 -14.85 5.21
C GLN A 26 -21.49 -15.60 3.92
N PRO A 27 -22.18 -16.71 3.60
CA PRO A 27 -21.97 -17.43 2.35
C PRO A 27 -22.66 -16.75 1.15
N LEU A 28 -22.11 -16.98 -0.04
CA LEU A 28 -22.55 -16.34 -1.30
C LEU A 28 -24.08 -16.35 -1.52
N ARG A 29 -24.73 -17.49 -1.27
CA ARG A 29 -26.18 -17.66 -1.52
C ARG A 29 -27.03 -16.85 -0.54
N VAL A 30 -26.58 -16.73 0.71
CA VAL A 30 -27.29 -15.93 1.74
C VAL A 30 -27.17 -14.46 1.39
N ILE A 31 -25.97 -14.00 1.00
CA ILE A 31 -25.77 -12.62 0.53
C ILE A 31 -26.72 -12.29 -0.62
N ALA A 32 -26.83 -13.16 -1.63
CA ALA A 32 -27.73 -12.95 -2.78
C ALA A 32 -29.21 -12.91 -2.37
N SER A 33 -29.63 -13.83 -1.49
CA SER A 33 -31.01 -13.88 -0.98
C SER A 33 -31.37 -12.62 -0.19
N ASP A 34 -30.51 -12.23 0.76
CA ASP A 34 -30.80 -11.14 1.70
C ASP A 34 -30.71 -9.75 1.03
N THR A 35 -29.88 -9.61 -0.01
CA THR A 35 -29.74 -8.34 -0.75
C THR A 35 -30.70 -8.21 -1.93
N GLY A 36 -31.38 -9.29 -2.32
CA GLY A 36 -32.22 -9.32 -3.53
C GLY A 36 -31.44 -9.15 -4.84
N VAL A 37 -30.11 -9.30 -4.81
CA VAL A 37 -29.22 -9.17 -5.97
C VAL A 37 -28.97 -10.54 -6.56
N SER A 38 -28.92 -10.63 -7.90
CA SER A 38 -28.60 -11.90 -8.58
C SER A 38 -27.23 -12.45 -8.15
N VAL A 39 -27.12 -13.78 -8.07
CA VAL A 39 -25.87 -14.45 -7.66
C VAL A 39 -24.69 -14.03 -8.54
N GLU A 40 -24.90 -13.80 -9.84
CA GLU A 40 -23.86 -13.36 -10.76
C GLU A 40 -23.35 -11.96 -10.43
N GLN A 41 -24.25 -11.02 -10.13
CA GLN A 41 -23.88 -9.67 -9.71
C GLN A 41 -23.18 -9.67 -8.35
N VAL A 42 -23.62 -10.51 -7.40
CA VAL A 42 -22.93 -10.67 -6.11
C VAL A 42 -21.51 -11.20 -6.30
N LYS A 43 -21.29 -12.18 -7.20
CA LYS A 43 -19.95 -12.66 -7.54
C LYS A 43 -19.06 -11.55 -8.07
N LYS A 44 -19.57 -10.74 -9.01
CA LYS A 44 -18.84 -9.58 -9.56
C LYS A 44 -18.50 -8.57 -8.46
N ALA A 45 -19.47 -8.25 -7.60
CA ALA A 45 -19.26 -7.33 -6.48
C ALA A 45 -18.20 -7.84 -5.48
N LEU A 46 -18.31 -9.09 -5.04
CA LEU A 46 -17.33 -9.70 -4.14
C LEU A 46 -15.93 -9.75 -4.77
N CYS A 47 -15.82 -9.99 -6.08
CA CYS A 47 -14.55 -9.95 -6.79
C CYS A 47 -13.88 -8.56 -6.65
N VAL A 48 -14.64 -7.48 -6.92
CA VAL A 48 -14.14 -6.09 -6.75
C VAL A 48 -13.72 -5.83 -5.32
N LEU A 49 -14.52 -6.26 -4.34
CA LEU A 49 -14.26 -6.03 -2.91
C LEU A 49 -13.02 -6.79 -2.41
N VAL A 50 -12.82 -8.02 -2.85
CA VAL A 50 -11.63 -8.83 -2.53
C VAL A 50 -10.39 -8.28 -3.24
N HIS A 51 -10.55 -7.77 -4.46
CA HIS A 51 -9.47 -7.11 -5.20
C HIS A 51 -8.95 -5.87 -4.46
N HIS A 52 -9.83 -5.08 -3.84
CA HIS A 52 -9.46 -3.90 -3.05
C HIS A 52 -9.12 -4.20 -1.58
N ASN A 53 -9.07 -5.48 -1.17
CA ASN A 53 -8.84 -5.88 0.23
C ASN A 53 -9.84 -5.26 1.23
N LEU A 54 -11.10 -5.12 0.80
CA LEU A 54 -12.22 -4.64 1.62
C LEU A 54 -13.03 -5.81 2.18
N VAL A 55 -13.00 -6.96 1.50
CA VAL A 55 -13.60 -8.22 1.94
C VAL A 55 -12.52 -9.30 1.98
N THR A 56 -12.58 -10.16 2.99
CA THR A 56 -11.83 -11.41 3.08
C THR A 56 -12.76 -12.59 2.93
N TYR A 57 -12.21 -13.76 2.62
CA TYR A 57 -12.96 -15.01 2.53
C TYR A 57 -12.28 -16.08 3.37
N ARG A 58 -13.08 -16.99 3.93
CA ARG A 58 -12.59 -18.14 4.70
C ARG A 58 -13.40 -19.39 4.37
N ALA A 59 -12.72 -20.52 4.27
CA ALA A 59 -13.39 -21.81 4.17
C ALA A 59 -13.95 -22.19 5.55
N HIS A 60 -15.25 -22.40 5.61
CA HIS A 60 -15.93 -22.91 6.81
C HIS A 60 -15.72 -24.43 6.92
N LYS A 61 -15.71 -24.96 8.15
CA LYS A 61 -15.51 -26.40 8.42
C LYS A 61 -16.52 -27.32 7.71
N ARG A 62 -17.68 -26.77 7.33
CA ARG A 62 -18.75 -27.47 6.60
C ARG A 62 -18.59 -27.40 5.07
N GLY A 63 -17.46 -26.94 4.55
CA GLY A 63 -17.11 -26.98 3.13
C GLY A 63 -17.62 -25.83 2.27
N PHE A 64 -18.28 -24.83 2.85
CA PHE A 64 -18.69 -23.61 2.15
C PHE A 64 -17.78 -22.42 2.48
N VAL A 65 -17.84 -21.37 1.65
CA VAL A 65 -17.01 -20.16 1.78
C VAL A 65 -17.82 -19.04 2.39
N GLU A 66 -17.28 -18.42 3.43
CA GLU A 66 -17.84 -17.21 4.04
C GLU A 66 -17.03 -16.00 3.61
N TYR A 67 -17.75 -14.92 3.27
CA TYR A 67 -17.18 -13.62 2.93
C TYR A 67 -17.45 -12.66 4.07
N GLU A 68 -16.41 -11.94 4.51
CA GLU A 68 -16.48 -11.03 5.65
C GLU A 68 -15.92 -9.66 5.24
N ALA A 69 -16.68 -8.60 5.51
CA ALA A 69 -16.22 -7.23 5.26
C ALA A 69 -15.30 -6.74 6.38
N LEU A 70 -14.16 -6.18 5.99
CA LEU A 70 -13.17 -5.62 6.91
C LEU A 70 -13.52 -4.15 7.18
N ALA A 71 -14.44 -3.88 8.11
CA ALA A 71 -14.91 -2.53 8.41
C ALA A 71 -13.77 -1.52 8.67
N GLY A 72 -12.72 -1.95 9.38
CA GLY A 72 -11.52 -1.14 9.62
C GLY A 72 -10.77 -0.77 8.34
N ARG A 73 -10.79 -1.60 7.28
CA ARG A 73 -10.21 -1.28 5.96
C ARG A 73 -11.12 -0.32 5.20
N VAL A 74 -12.43 -0.49 5.26
CA VAL A 74 -13.40 0.41 4.60
C VAL A 74 -13.31 1.83 5.15
N LEU A 75 -13.15 1.99 6.47
CA LEU A 75 -12.95 3.32 7.07
C LEU A 75 -11.63 3.98 6.63
N ARG A 76 -10.61 3.19 6.28
CA ARG A 76 -9.31 3.71 5.82
C ARG A 76 -9.38 4.32 4.42
N LEU A 77 -10.44 4.06 3.64
CA LEU A 77 -10.69 4.72 2.35
C LEU A 77 -10.72 6.25 2.51
N LEU A 78 -11.31 6.74 3.61
CA LEU A 78 -11.38 8.17 3.93
C LEU A 78 -10.01 8.83 4.16
N ARG A 79 -8.96 8.03 4.39
CA ARG A 79 -7.60 8.51 4.62
C ARG A 79 -6.73 8.48 3.37
N TYR A 80 -7.25 8.02 2.22
CA TYR A 80 -6.50 7.92 0.97
C TYR A 80 -5.80 9.22 0.57
N PRO A 81 -6.45 10.40 0.59
CA PRO A 81 -5.78 11.66 0.26
C PRO A 81 -4.55 11.93 1.15
N ARG A 82 -4.60 11.56 2.43
CA ARG A 82 -3.49 11.73 3.36
C ARG A 82 -2.32 10.77 3.08
N TYR A 83 -2.61 9.54 2.66
CA TYR A 83 -1.55 8.60 2.26
C TYR A 83 -0.85 9.07 0.98
N ILE A 84 -1.63 9.52 -0.01
CA ILE A 84 -1.11 10.06 -1.27
C ILE A 84 -0.22 11.28 -1.02
N TYR A 85 -0.69 12.24 -0.22
CA TYR A 85 0.10 13.41 0.16
C TYR A 85 1.39 13.03 0.89
N CYS A 86 1.33 12.08 1.83
CA CYS A 86 2.51 11.58 2.52
C CYS A 86 3.53 10.96 1.55
N ALA A 87 3.06 10.20 0.56
CA ALA A 87 3.94 9.63 -0.47
C ALA A 87 4.59 10.74 -1.32
N LYS A 88 3.84 11.78 -1.68
CA LYS A 88 4.37 12.98 -2.36
C LYS A 88 5.49 13.63 -1.55
N THR A 89 5.27 13.85 -0.25
CA THR A 89 6.27 14.49 0.64
C THR A 89 7.56 13.69 0.75
N LEU A 90 7.49 12.36 0.73
CA LEU A 90 8.65 11.49 0.95
C LEU A 90 9.37 11.07 -0.35
N TYR A 91 8.64 10.96 -1.47
CA TYR A 91 9.15 10.36 -2.72
C TYR A 91 8.89 11.21 -3.97
N GLY A 92 8.30 12.40 -3.83
CA GLY A 92 7.95 13.28 -4.95
C GLY A 92 6.75 12.79 -5.75
N ASP A 93 6.54 13.40 -6.93
CA ASP A 93 5.35 13.16 -7.77
C ASP A 93 5.25 11.71 -8.27
N ALA A 94 6.39 11.06 -8.56
CA ALA A 94 6.39 9.66 -8.94
C ALA A 94 5.86 8.75 -7.82
N GLY A 95 6.26 9.00 -6.57
CA GLY A 95 5.78 8.22 -5.43
C GLY A 95 4.32 8.51 -5.09
N GLU A 96 3.87 9.76 -5.26
CA GLU A 96 2.47 10.16 -5.16
C GLU A 96 1.59 9.31 -6.09
N LEU A 97 1.93 9.27 -7.38
CA LEU A 97 1.15 8.56 -8.38
C LEU A 97 1.23 7.04 -8.24
N VAL A 98 2.37 6.48 -7.84
CA VAL A 98 2.48 5.04 -7.53
C VAL A 98 1.50 4.64 -6.43
N VAL A 99 1.46 5.40 -5.33
CA VAL A 99 0.56 5.13 -4.21
C VAL A 99 -0.89 5.38 -4.59
N GLU A 100 -1.18 6.44 -5.35
CA GLU A 100 -2.53 6.72 -5.86
C GLU A 100 -3.05 5.56 -6.72
N GLU A 101 -2.29 5.10 -7.71
CA GLU A 101 -2.69 4.01 -8.60
C GLU A 101 -2.96 2.72 -7.82
N LEU A 102 -2.10 2.37 -6.86
CA LEU A 102 -2.30 1.19 -6.01
C LEU A 102 -3.54 1.31 -5.10
N LEU A 103 -3.83 2.51 -4.58
CA LEU A 103 -5.01 2.71 -3.73
C LEU A 103 -6.32 2.68 -4.53
N GLN A 104 -6.33 3.26 -5.74
CA GLN A 104 -7.52 3.36 -6.59
C GLN A 104 -7.85 2.06 -7.30
N ASN A 105 -6.84 1.31 -7.75
CA ASN A 105 -7.04 0.06 -8.48
C ASN A 105 -6.94 -1.17 -7.58
N GLY A 106 -6.39 -1.07 -6.36
CA GLY A 106 -6.22 -2.22 -5.47
C GLY A 106 -4.93 -3.00 -5.73
N LYS A 107 -5.06 -4.24 -6.25
CA LYS A 107 -3.91 -5.14 -6.46
C LYS A 107 -3.39 -4.99 -7.87
N MET A 108 -2.14 -4.57 -8.02
CA MET A 108 -1.54 -4.36 -9.34
C MET A 108 -0.16 -4.99 -9.46
N ALA A 109 0.17 -5.43 -10.67
CA ALA A 109 1.52 -5.87 -11.00
C ALA A 109 2.46 -4.66 -11.18
N MET A 110 3.76 -4.84 -10.92
CA MET A 110 4.73 -3.72 -10.94
C MET A 110 4.82 -3.08 -12.33
N THR A 111 4.90 -3.89 -13.39
CA THR A 111 4.96 -3.37 -14.78
C THR A 111 3.75 -2.50 -15.13
N ALA A 112 2.56 -2.86 -14.64
CA ALA A 112 1.33 -2.12 -14.88
C ALA A 112 1.32 -0.76 -14.16
N VAL A 113 1.80 -0.72 -12.91
CA VAL A 113 1.93 0.54 -12.16
C VAL A 113 2.95 1.45 -12.82
N VAL A 114 4.15 0.94 -13.11
CA VAL A 114 5.23 1.73 -13.74
C VAL A 114 4.79 2.34 -15.05
N ARG A 115 4.14 1.55 -15.91
CA ARG A 115 3.61 2.03 -17.21
C ARG A 115 2.59 3.15 -17.03
N LYS A 116 1.56 2.93 -16.22
CA LYS A 116 0.50 3.93 -16.00
C LYS A 116 1.06 5.23 -15.42
N VAL A 117 1.95 5.13 -14.44
CA VAL A 117 2.54 6.30 -13.78
C VAL A 117 3.45 7.06 -14.76
N ALA A 118 4.28 6.37 -15.54
CA ALA A 118 5.12 7.00 -16.54
C ALA A 118 4.30 7.70 -17.64
N ASP A 119 3.21 7.08 -18.11
CA ASP A 119 2.27 7.68 -19.06
C ASP A 119 1.68 8.98 -18.47
N ARG A 120 1.13 8.93 -17.25
CA ARG A 120 0.53 10.09 -16.57
C ARG A 120 1.54 11.23 -16.32
N LEU A 121 2.76 10.91 -15.88
CA LEU A 121 3.80 11.92 -15.67
C LEU A 121 4.26 12.56 -16.98
N THR A 122 4.34 11.78 -18.05
CA THR A 122 4.72 12.27 -19.37
C THR A 122 3.68 13.26 -19.94
N GLU A 123 2.40 13.09 -19.60
CA GLU A 123 1.34 14.04 -19.96
C GLU A 123 1.49 15.39 -19.24
N THR A 124 2.02 15.39 -18.00
CA THR A 124 2.27 16.62 -17.23
C THR A 124 3.60 17.29 -17.52
N MET A 125 4.50 16.64 -18.27
CA MET A 125 5.82 17.17 -18.60
C MET A 125 5.80 18.13 -19.80
N GLU A 126 6.35 19.33 -19.60
CA GLU A 126 6.58 20.32 -20.65
C GLU A 126 7.78 19.93 -21.56
N ASP A 127 7.87 20.57 -22.74
CA ASP A 127 9.02 20.50 -23.67
C ASP A 127 9.36 19.14 -24.29
N GLY A 128 8.35 18.29 -24.53
CA GLY A 128 8.59 17.02 -25.25
C GLY A 128 9.38 15.99 -24.44
N ARG A 129 9.69 16.28 -23.17
CA ARG A 129 10.30 15.32 -22.25
C ARG A 129 9.32 14.20 -21.93
N VAL A 130 9.90 13.02 -21.70
CA VAL A 130 9.16 11.80 -21.45
C VAL A 130 9.72 11.16 -20.20
N MET A 131 8.84 10.65 -19.34
CA MET A 131 9.22 9.92 -18.16
C MET A 131 9.75 8.54 -18.55
N GLU A 132 10.95 8.19 -18.09
CA GLU A 132 11.51 6.87 -18.29
C GLU A 132 10.94 5.88 -17.27
N TYR A 133 10.74 4.63 -17.70
CA TYR A 133 10.21 3.60 -16.81
C TYR A 133 11.18 3.27 -15.65
N SER A 134 12.48 3.46 -15.87
CA SER A 134 13.55 3.29 -14.86
C SER A 134 13.34 4.20 -13.66
N GLU A 135 13.10 5.51 -13.86
CA GLU A 135 12.92 6.47 -12.76
C GLU A 135 11.71 6.14 -11.87
N VAL A 136 10.62 5.70 -12.50
CA VAL A 136 9.41 5.26 -11.80
C VAL A 136 9.66 3.93 -11.09
N ALA A 137 10.35 2.99 -11.73
CA ALA A 137 10.72 1.71 -11.14
C ALA A 137 11.63 1.88 -9.93
N ASP A 138 12.62 2.77 -9.98
CA ASP A 138 13.51 3.09 -8.87
C ASP A 138 12.72 3.68 -7.68
N THR A 139 11.75 4.53 -7.97
CA THR A 139 10.85 5.07 -6.93
C THR A 139 9.96 3.99 -6.33
N PHE A 140 9.45 3.07 -7.15
CA PHE A 140 8.70 1.91 -6.68
C PHE A 140 9.56 1.01 -5.78
N VAL A 141 10.80 0.73 -6.18
CA VAL A 141 11.77 -0.06 -5.38
C VAL A 141 12.00 0.61 -4.03
N ARG A 142 12.28 1.92 -3.99
CA ARG A 142 12.46 2.65 -2.73
C ARG A 142 11.21 2.58 -1.83
N LEU A 143 10.01 2.66 -2.40
CA LEU A 143 8.75 2.50 -1.65
C LEU A 143 8.59 1.09 -1.06
N VAL A 144 9.09 0.06 -1.75
CA VAL A 144 9.09 -1.31 -1.26
C VAL A 144 10.14 -1.50 -0.15
N GLU A 145 11.38 -1.02 -0.36
CA GLU A 145 12.48 -1.11 0.62
C GLU A 145 12.14 -0.42 1.95
N THR A 146 11.36 0.66 1.89
CA THR A 146 10.87 1.41 3.07
C THR A 146 9.53 0.92 3.60
N HIS A 147 9.04 -0.21 3.06
CA HIS A 147 7.84 -0.94 3.45
C HIS A 147 6.51 -0.19 3.27
N PHE A 148 6.46 0.89 2.48
CA PHE A 148 5.20 1.58 2.14
C PHE A 148 4.38 0.81 1.10
N VAL A 149 5.05 0.01 0.27
CA VAL A 149 4.45 -0.93 -0.68
C VAL A 149 4.92 -2.35 -0.34
N GLN A 150 4.02 -3.33 -0.46
CA GLN A 150 4.30 -4.72 -0.14
C GLN A 150 3.65 -5.67 -1.14
N LYS A 151 4.21 -6.87 -1.29
CA LYS A 151 3.56 -7.93 -2.07
C LYS A 151 2.22 -8.34 -1.43
N CYS A 152 1.30 -8.74 -2.29
CA CYS A 152 0.07 -9.42 -1.91
C CYS A 152 0.39 -10.87 -1.54
N ALA A 153 -0.46 -11.46 -0.70
CA ALA A 153 -0.39 -12.88 -0.41
C ALA A 153 -0.60 -13.69 -1.70
N ILE A 154 0.22 -14.73 -1.88
CA ILE A 154 0.22 -15.58 -3.08
C ILE A 154 -0.44 -16.92 -2.78
N VAL A 155 -0.99 -17.56 -3.82
CA VAL A 155 -1.40 -18.96 -3.73
C VAL A 155 -0.13 -19.81 -3.85
N PRO A 156 0.18 -20.69 -2.89
CA PRO A 156 1.34 -21.57 -3.01
C PRO A 156 1.18 -22.49 -4.23
N GLU A 157 2.28 -22.69 -4.97
CA GLU A 157 2.30 -23.52 -6.18
C GLU A 157 1.98 -24.99 -5.89
N THR A 158 2.24 -25.45 -4.66
CA THR A 158 1.90 -26.79 -4.18
C THR A 158 0.73 -26.71 -3.19
N PRO A 159 -0.38 -27.46 -3.41
CA PRO A 159 -1.42 -27.60 -2.40
C PRO A 159 -0.79 -28.17 -1.12
N ALA A 160 -1.26 -27.74 0.05
CA ALA A 160 -0.75 -28.13 1.37
C ALA A 160 -0.92 -29.64 1.73
N GLY A 161 -1.04 -30.53 0.74
CA GLY A 161 -1.21 -31.97 0.89
C GLY A 161 -0.49 -32.83 -0.17
N GLY A 162 0.39 -32.25 -0.99
CA GLY A 162 1.12 -32.98 -2.05
C GLY A 162 0.31 -33.18 -3.35
N GLU A 163 0.94 -33.78 -4.36
CA GLU A 163 0.30 -34.10 -5.64
C GLU A 163 -0.85 -35.11 -5.41
N GLY A 164 -2.08 -34.71 -5.74
CA GLY A 164 -3.28 -35.56 -5.63
C GLY A 164 -4.24 -35.23 -4.46
N ALA A 165 -3.92 -34.25 -3.61
CA ALA A 165 -4.86 -33.78 -2.59
C ALA A 165 -6.07 -33.05 -3.23
N PRO A 166 -7.30 -33.22 -2.70
CA PRO A 166 -8.47 -32.51 -3.22
C PRO A 166 -8.26 -31.01 -3.15
N VAL A 167 -8.48 -30.32 -4.29
CA VAL A 167 -8.35 -28.86 -4.39
C VAL A 167 -9.28 -28.23 -3.35
N PRO A 168 -8.76 -27.42 -2.41
CA PRO A 168 -9.60 -26.81 -1.39
C PRO A 168 -10.63 -25.89 -2.04
N PRO A 169 -11.82 -25.70 -1.43
CA PRO A 169 -12.90 -24.86 -1.97
C PRO A 169 -12.50 -23.38 -2.11
N THR A 170 -11.39 -22.97 -1.48
CA THR A 170 -10.76 -21.66 -1.65
C THR A 170 -9.25 -21.79 -1.69
N PRO A 171 -8.55 -20.98 -2.50
CA PRO A 171 -7.09 -20.93 -2.45
C PRO A 171 -6.65 -20.37 -1.10
N ILE A 172 -5.76 -21.09 -0.43
CA ILE A 172 -5.11 -20.64 0.80
C ILE A 172 -4.01 -19.67 0.38
N LEU A 173 -4.13 -18.41 0.80
CA LEU A 173 -3.12 -17.41 0.52
C LEU A 173 -2.05 -17.46 1.61
N VAL A 174 -0.79 -17.61 1.21
CA VAL A 174 0.37 -17.61 2.09
C VAL A 174 1.14 -16.32 1.86
N THR A 175 1.68 -15.78 2.94
CA THR A 175 2.56 -14.61 2.91
C THR A 175 3.87 -15.00 3.58
N ASP A 176 4.97 -14.96 2.83
CA ASP A 176 6.31 -15.05 3.41
C ASP A 176 6.79 -13.65 3.76
N GLU A 177 7.06 -13.41 5.05
CA GLU A 177 7.57 -12.12 5.54
C GLU A 177 8.92 -11.75 4.90
N LYS A 178 9.77 -12.74 4.59
CA LYS A 178 11.09 -12.51 3.98
C LYS A 178 10.98 -12.06 2.53
N GLU A 179 9.95 -12.52 1.81
CA GLU A 179 9.75 -12.18 0.40
C GLU A 179 8.81 -10.99 0.18
N MET A 180 8.11 -10.52 1.23
CA MET A 180 7.11 -9.46 1.16
C MET A 180 7.64 -8.16 0.55
N TYR A 181 8.92 -7.87 0.75
CA TYR A 181 9.60 -6.64 0.35
C TYR A 181 10.74 -6.87 -0.65
N THR A 182 10.81 -8.05 -1.28
CA THR A 182 11.82 -8.32 -2.31
C THR A 182 11.29 -7.98 -3.70
N VAL A 183 11.99 -7.12 -4.45
CA VAL A 183 11.56 -6.77 -5.81
C VAL A 183 12.23 -7.72 -6.82
N PRO A 184 11.47 -8.40 -7.70
CA PRO A 184 12.05 -9.17 -8.79
C PRO A 184 12.88 -8.27 -9.71
N LYS A 185 14.00 -8.78 -10.24
CA LYS A 185 14.79 -8.04 -11.24
C LYS A 185 14.01 -7.99 -12.55
N LEU A 186 13.30 -6.89 -12.78
CA LEU A 186 12.56 -6.65 -14.01
C LEU A 186 13.33 -5.62 -14.84
N ASN A 187 13.76 -6.02 -16.03
CA ASN A 187 14.36 -5.10 -17.00
C ASN A 187 13.26 -4.31 -17.71
N LEU A 188 12.68 -3.36 -16.98
CA LEU A 188 11.66 -2.45 -17.50
C LEU A 188 12.32 -1.35 -18.33
N VAL A 189 12.45 -1.60 -19.64
CA VAL A 189 12.92 -0.60 -20.59
C VAL A 189 11.72 -0.02 -21.34
N GLY A 190 11.53 1.29 -21.23
CA GLY A 190 10.44 1.97 -21.91
C GLY A 190 10.29 3.42 -21.49
N ARG A 191 9.39 4.10 -22.17
CA ARG A 191 9.13 5.53 -22.03
C ARG A 191 7.62 5.77 -22.04
N GLY A 192 7.16 6.69 -21.20
CA GLY A 192 5.75 7.06 -21.15
C GLY A 192 5.23 7.54 -22.50
N LYS A 193 3.96 7.25 -22.79
CA LYS A 193 3.30 7.63 -24.03
C LYS A 193 2.39 8.82 -23.76
N ARG A 194 2.50 9.86 -24.59
CA ARG A 194 1.50 10.94 -24.62
C ARG A 194 0.27 10.47 -25.39
N ARG A 195 -0.93 10.69 -24.82
CA ARG A 195 -2.16 10.59 -25.60
C ARG A 195 -2.14 11.65 -26.71
N ARG A 196 -2.07 11.22 -27.97
CA ARG A 196 -2.38 12.10 -29.11
C ARG A 196 -3.89 12.29 -29.15
N SER A 197 -4.38 13.44 -28.71
CA SER A 197 -5.71 13.91 -29.08
C SER A 197 -5.63 14.43 -30.52
N SER A 198 -6.05 13.63 -31.49
CA SER A 198 -6.34 14.11 -32.84
C SER A 198 -7.82 13.88 -33.12
N ASP A 199 -8.65 14.78 -32.57
CA ASP A 199 -9.91 15.18 -33.19
C ASP A 199 -9.62 16.50 -33.92
N ASP A 200 -9.29 16.40 -35.20
CA ASP A 200 -9.64 17.44 -36.17
C ASP A 200 -9.83 16.78 -37.52
N ASP A 201 -10.95 17.13 -38.16
CA ASP A 201 -11.55 16.46 -39.31
C ASP A 201 -10.95 17.00 -40.61
N SER A 202 -10.26 16.17 -41.39
CA SER A 202 -10.07 16.39 -42.82
C SER A 202 -9.62 15.10 -43.53
N GLU A 203 -10.62 14.44 -44.10
CA GLU A 203 -10.67 13.62 -45.32
C GLU A 203 -9.45 12.83 -45.85
N GLN A 204 -9.77 11.56 -46.18
CA GLN A 204 -9.15 10.65 -47.15
C GLN A 204 -7.83 9.94 -46.77
N ARG A 205 -7.97 8.73 -46.19
CA ARG A 205 -7.12 7.56 -46.48
C ARG A 205 -7.77 6.23 -46.04
N PRO A 206 -7.44 5.11 -46.69
CA PRO A 206 -8.36 3.99 -46.92
C PRO A 206 -8.57 3.08 -45.70
N LYS A 207 -9.77 2.48 -45.67
CA LYS A 207 -10.30 1.44 -44.77
C LYS A 207 -9.25 0.81 -43.82
N ARG A 208 -9.32 1.20 -42.54
CA ARG A 208 -8.65 0.54 -41.41
C ARG A 208 -8.93 -0.96 -41.46
N LEU A 209 -7.88 -1.74 -41.74
CA LEU A 209 -7.80 -3.14 -41.33
C LEU A 209 -8.12 -3.18 -39.83
N LYS A 210 -9.07 -4.04 -39.45
CA LYS A 210 -9.34 -4.40 -38.05
C LYS A 210 -8.02 -4.77 -37.40
N GLN A 211 -7.48 -3.87 -36.57
CA GLN A 211 -6.43 -4.25 -35.63
C GLN A 211 -7.07 -5.26 -34.69
N ALA A 212 -6.51 -6.47 -34.68
CA ALA A 212 -6.82 -7.49 -33.71
C ALA A 212 -6.67 -6.90 -32.29
N PRO A 213 -7.40 -7.42 -31.29
CA PRO A 213 -7.16 -7.07 -29.90
C PRO A 213 -5.68 -7.29 -29.63
N ALA A 214 -4.99 -6.27 -29.09
CA ALA A 214 -3.61 -6.42 -28.66
C ALA A 214 -3.53 -7.66 -27.76
N GLU A 215 -2.73 -8.66 -28.16
CA GLU A 215 -2.48 -9.83 -27.34
C GLU A 215 -1.95 -9.36 -25.97
N PRO A 216 -2.39 -9.97 -24.86
CA PRO A 216 -1.85 -9.62 -23.56
C PRO A 216 -0.35 -9.89 -23.58
N GLU A 217 0.46 -8.83 -23.51
CA GLU A 217 1.91 -8.92 -23.35
C GLU A 217 2.21 -9.89 -22.19
N PRO A 218 3.18 -10.81 -22.35
CA PRO A 218 3.50 -11.79 -21.32
C PRO A 218 3.75 -11.05 -20.00
N LEU A 219 3.09 -11.53 -18.92
CA LEU A 219 3.21 -10.95 -17.59
C LEU A 219 4.66 -11.08 -17.10
N LEU A 220 5.47 -10.07 -17.40
CA LEU A 220 6.86 -9.98 -16.95
C LEU A 220 6.97 -10.12 -15.42
N ASP A 221 5.90 -9.76 -14.70
CA ASP A 221 5.79 -9.79 -13.24
C ASP A 221 5.54 -11.17 -12.63
N GLY A 222 5.39 -12.25 -13.42
CA GLY A 222 5.27 -13.62 -12.90
C GLY A 222 4.07 -13.86 -11.97
N GLY A 223 2.99 -13.06 -12.10
CA GLY A 223 1.82 -13.15 -11.22
C GLY A 223 1.97 -12.47 -9.85
N ILE A 224 3.03 -11.68 -9.65
CA ILE A 224 3.26 -10.92 -8.42
C ILE A 224 2.41 -9.65 -8.44
N TYR A 225 1.57 -9.51 -7.43
CA TYR A 225 0.75 -8.32 -7.20
C TYR A 225 1.25 -7.55 -5.99
N TRP A 226 1.14 -6.24 -6.05
CA TRP A 226 1.55 -5.30 -5.02
C TRP A 226 0.35 -4.54 -4.49
N GLN A 227 0.46 -4.09 -3.24
CA GLN A 227 -0.54 -3.28 -2.57
C GLN A 227 0.12 -2.30 -1.60
N VAL A 228 -0.61 -1.24 -1.25
CA VAL A 228 -0.14 -0.27 -0.26
C VAL A 228 -0.20 -0.85 1.16
N ASN A 229 0.91 -0.73 1.89
CA ASN A 229 0.98 -1.06 3.31
C ASN A 229 0.45 0.11 4.15
N LEU A 230 -0.85 0.09 4.41
CA LEU A 230 -1.50 1.14 5.22
C LEU A 230 -0.94 1.25 6.65
N GLN A 231 -0.39 0.15 7.18
CA GLN A 231 0.14 0.13 8.54
C GLN A 231 1.44 0.94 8.65
N ARG A 232 2.29 0.90 7.61
CA ARG A 232 3.51 1.72 7.54
C ARG A 232 3.19 3.22 7.55
N PHE A 233 2.14 3.64 6.85
CA PHE A 233 1.67 5.04 6.93
C PHE A 233 1.19 5.41 8.33
N HIS A 234 0.50 4.52 9.04
CA HIS A 234 0.03 4.79 10.40
C HIS A 234 1.22 4.92 11.37
N GLN A 235 2.22 4.06 11.22
CA GLN A 235 3.48 4.17 11.96
C GLN A 235 4.15 5.52 11.70
N HIS A 236 4.29 5.91 10.43
CA HIS A 236 4.87 7.22 10.08
C HIS A 236 4.08 8.39 10.68
N PHE A 237 2.74 8.37 10.63
CA PHE A 237 1.92 9.44 11.21
C PHE A 237 1.99 9.49 12.73
N ARG A 238 2.07 8.34 13.39
CA ARG A 238 2.31 8.25 14.83
C ARG A 238 3.65 8.89 15.18
N ASP A 239 4.70 8.52 14.46
CA ASP A 239 6.06 9.00 14.72
C ASP A 239 6.14 10.53 14.50
N GLN A 240 5.50 11.07 13.45
CA GLN A 240 5.38 12.52 13.25
C GLN A 240 4.64 13.22 14.38
N ALA A 241 3.57 12.62 14.91
CA ALA A 241 2.83 13.20 16.03
C ALA A 241 3.67 13.23 17.31
N ILE A 242 4.39 12.16 17.62
CA ILE A 242 5.31 12.08 18.77
C ILE A 242 6.40 13.15 18.65
N VAL A 243 7.04 13.21 17.49
CA VAL A 243 8.13 14.17 17.24
C VAL A 243 7.63 15.61 17.30
N GLY A 244 6.44 15.91 16.76
CA GLY A 244 5.83 17.23 16.85
C GLY A 244 5.47 17.63 18.28
N ALA A 245 4.97 16.69 19.08
CA ALA A 245 4.68 16.92 20.50
C ALA A 245 5.96 17.24 21.30
N ILE A 246 7.04 16.49 21.07
CA ILE A 246 8.32 16.72 21.73
C ILE A 246 8.95 18.04 21.32
N GLY A 247 8.92 18.36 20.02
CA GLY A 247 9.47 19.62 19.51
C GLY A 247 8.75 20.86 20.02
N SER A 248 7.43 20.77 20.27
CA SER A 248 6.65 21.87 20.83
C SER A 248 6.82 22.04 22.35
N LYS A 249 7.07 20.94 23.08
CA LYS A 249 7.21 20.97 24.54
C LYS A 249 8.64 21.27 25.01
N LEU A 250 9.63 20.64 24.40
CA LEU A 250 11.04 20.74 24.78
C LEU A 250 11.76 21.69 23.83
N ASP A 251 12.30 21.15 22.75
CA ASP A 251 12.98 21.92 21.71
C ASP A 251 13.16 21.08 20.43
N GLN A 252 13.65 21.74 19.38
CA GLN A 252 13.88 21.08 18.09
C GLN A 252 14.93 19.98 18.19
N THR A 253 15.98 20.15 19.02
CA THR A 253 17.06 19.17 19.20
C THR A 253 16.53 17.88 19.81
N SER A 254 15.74 17.97 20.88
CA SER A 254 15.07 16.81 21.49
C SER A 254 14.19 16.07 20.48
N SER A 255 13.46 16.82 19.66
CA SER A 255 12.61 16.23 18.62
C SER A 255 13.41 15.45 17.57
N GLU A 256 14.61 15.93 17.20
CA GLU A 256 15.47 15.26 16.22
C GLU A 256 16.10 13.99 16.80
N ILE A 257 16.49 14.01 18.08
CA ILE A 257 17.00 12.82 18.77
C ILE A 257 15.93 11.72 18.77
N VAL A 258 14.69 12.05 19.14
CA VAL A 258 13.59 11.08 19.12
C VAL A 258 13.22 10.67 17.69
N ARG A 259 13.28 11.57 16.71
CA ARG A 259 13.12 11.23 15.29
C ARG A 259 14.15 10.19 14.83
N ALA A 260 15.41 10.34 15.24
CA ALA A 260 16.46 9.37 14.94
C ALA A 260 16.18 8.00 15.59
N MET A 261 15.77 7.98 16.87
CA MET A 261 15.39 6.76 17.59
C MET A 261 14.23 6.02 16.90
N LEU A 262 13.18 6.75 16.51
CA LEU A 262 12.02 6.18 15.82
C LEU A 262 12.38 5.64 14.44
N ARG A 263 13.22 6.36 13.67
CA ARG A 263 13.74 5.90 12.36
C ARG A 263 14.50 4.59 12.46
N MET A 264 15.37 4.46 13.45
CA MET A 264 16.11 3.20 13.71
C MET A 264 15.19 2.04 14.08
N SER A 265 14.00 2.34 14.61
CA SER A 265 13.02 1.35 15.06
C SER A 265 11.97 0.99 13.99
N GLU A 266 12.01 1.61 12.81
CA GLU A 266 10.94 1.53 11.81
C GLU A 266 10.67 0.09 11.33
N ILE A 267 11.73 -0.69 11.12
CA ILE A 267 11.65 -2.04 10.55
C ILE A 267 11.87 -3.15 11.59
N THR A 268 12.30 -2.81 12.81
CA THR A 268 12.61 -3.77 13.88
C THR A 268 11.49 -3.90 14.92
N THR A 269 10.55 -2.96 14.93
CA THR A 269 9.46 -2.90 15.91
C THR A 269 8.12 -2.99 15.19
N SER A 270 7.22 -3.84 15.69
CA SER A 270 5.84 -3.85 15.20
C SER A 270 5.16 -2.50 15.43
N SER A 271 4.42 -2.03 14.43
CA SER A 271 3.62 -0.80 14.49
C SER A 271 2.63 -0.71 15.67
N THR A 272 2.21 -1.84 16.25
CA THR A 272 1.32 -1.89 17.42
C THR A 272 2.04 -2.20 18.74
N SER A 273 3.37 -2.29 18.71
CA SER A 273 4.16 -2.54 19.92
C SER A 273 4.06 -1.35 20.89
N PRO A 274 3.90 -1.59 22.20
CA PRO A 274 3.89 -0.52 23.20
C PRO A 274 5.28 0.13 23.38
N HIS A 275 6.36 -0.61 23.10
CA HIS A 275 7.73 -0.14 23.21
C HIS A 275 8.53 -0.50 21.96
N THR A 276 9.47 0.37 21.59
CA THR A 276 10.50 0.06 20.60
C THR A 276 11.59 -0.81 21.20
N GLN A 277 12.43 -1.39 20.35
CA GLN A 277 13.65 -2.02 20.84
C GLN A 277 14.54 -0.98 21.56
N PRO A 278 15.20 -1.36 22.66
CA PRO A 278 16.15 -0.48 23.33
C PRO A 278 17.30 -0.10 22.40
N LEU A 279 17.68 1.18 22.41
CA LEU A 279 18.80 1.71 21.63
C LEU A 279 19.84 2.28 22.59
N SER A 280 21.11 2.01 22.33
CA SER A 280 22.19 2.64 23.07
C SER A 280 22.40 4.08 22.61
N SER A 281 22.85 4.94 23.53
CA SER A 281 23.19 6.33 23.19
C SER A 281 24.27 6.43 22.10
N ASN A 282 25.16 5.44 21.99
CA ASN A 282 26.17 5.39 20.93
C ASN A 282 25.57 5.14 19.55
N GLU A 283 24.57 4.27 19.44
CA GLU A 283 23.87 4.02 18.17
C GLU A 283 23.05 5.24 17.77
N ILE A 284 22.35 5.86 18.73
CA ILE A 284 21.58 7.10 18.50
C ILE A 284 22.52 8.20 18.00
N PHE A 285 23.68 8.40 18.64
CA PHE A 285 24.66 9.42 18.23
C PHE A 285 25.13 9.24 16.78
N ARG A 286 25.37 7.99 16.35
CA ARG A 286 25.78 7.68 14.98
C ARG A 286 24.66 7.86 13.95
N ALA A 287 23.40 7.73 14.38
CA ALA A 287 22.23 7.85 13.52
C ALA A 287 21.73 9.30 13.36
N LEU A 288 22.25 10.25 14.15
CA LEU A 288 21.89 11.66 14.00
C LEU A 288 22.33 12.20 12.63
N PRO A 289 21.54 13.11 12.02
CA PRO A 289 21.93 13.75 10.77
C PRO A 289 23.25 14.52 10.93
N THR A 290 24.10 14.50 9.90
CA THR A 290 25.43 15.17 9.91
C THR A 290 25.36 16.69 10.12
N GLY A 291 24.20 17.32 9.95
CA GLY A 291 23.98 18.74 10.25
C GLY A 291 23.79 19.07 11.74
N TYR A 292 23.56 18.06 12.60
CA TYR A 292 23.40 18.26 14.04
C TYR A 292 24.75 18.10 14.76
N ASN A 293 25.45 19.21 14.92
CA ASN A 293 26.76 19.27 15.56
C ASN A 293 26.68 19.28 17.09
N ILE A 294 26.01 18.30 17.69
CA ILE A 294 26.03 18.11 19.16
C ILE A 294 27.14 17.15 19.56
N SER A 295 27.77 17.39 20.72
CA SER A 295 28.73 16.43 21.27
C SER A 295 28.00 15.24 21.90
N LYS A 296 28.71 14.11 22.05
CA LYS A 296 28.15 12.92 22.72
C LYS A 296 27.68 13.22 24.16
N GLN A 297 28.41 14.08 24.87
CA GLN A 297 28.04 14.51 26.22
C GLN A 297 26.73 15.30 26.22
N VAL A 298 26.53 16.18 25.23
CA VAL A 298 25.28 16.94 25.08
C VAL A 298 24.13 16.00 24.74
N LEU A 299 24.33 15.00 23.87
CA LEU A 299 23.32 13.99 23.60
C LEU A 299 22.89 13.25 24.89
N ASP A 300 23.85 12.83 25.72
CA ASP A 300 23.53 12.14 26.98
C ASP A 300 22.74 13.00 27.96
N GLN A 301 23.00 14.32 27.97
CA GLN A 301 22.19 15.28 28.74
C GLN A 301 20.75 15.35 28.21
N TYR A 302 20.56 15.45 26.90
CA TYR A 302 19.22 15.42 26.29
C TYR A 302 18.48 14.11 26.55
N LEU A 303 19.15 12.97 26.44
CA LEU A 303 18.53 11.67 26.72
C LEU A 303 18.11 11.53 28.20
N SER A 304 18.88 12.11 29.12
CA SER A 304 18.52 12.15 30.54
C SER A 304 17.30 13.05 30.76
N LEU A 305 17.30 14.25 30.17
CA LEU A 305 16.15 15.18 30.21
C LEU A 305 14.88 14.54 29.65
N LEU A 306 14.98 13.83 28.53
CA LEU A 306 13.87 13.12 27.90
C LEU A 306 13.34 11.97 28.76
N ALA A 307 14.22 11.28 29.48
CA ALA A 307 13.85 10.16 30.35
C ALA A 307 13.22 10.62 31.68
N ASP A 308 13.61 11.79 32.18
CA ASP A 308 13.08 12.39 33.42
C ASP A 308 11.80 13.21 33.17
N ASP A 309 11.38 13.36 31.91
CA ASP A 309 10.18 14.12 31.55
C ASP A 309 8.88 13.41 32.00
N PRO A 310 7.95 14.10 32.69
CA PRO A 310 6.73 13.50 33.21
C PRO A 310 5.76 12.90 32.18
N MET A 311 5.93 13.17 30.88
CA MET A 311 5.11 12.54 29.84
C MET A 311 5.63 11.16 29.43
N GLU A 312 6.82 10.77 29.88
CA GLU A 312 7.37 9.42 29.71
C GLU A 312 7.40 8.96 28.23
N PHE A 313 7.66 9.89 27.29
CA PHE A 313 7.85 9.56 25.87
C PHE A 313 9.08 8.67 25.64
N VAL A 314 10.10 8.81 26.49
CA VAL A 314 11.33 8.02 26.46
C VAL A 314 11.54 7.46 27.86
N GLY A 315 11.87 6.18 27.96
CA GLY A 315 12.17 5.52 29.23
C GLY A 315 13.53 4.83 29.17
N LYS A 316 14.24 4.81 30.30
CA LYS A 316 15.48 4.04 30.44
C LYS A 316 15.15 2.60 30.82
N ASN A 317 15.41 1.66 29.91
CA ASN A 317 15.31 0.25 30.22
C ASN A 317 16.40 -0.12 31.23
N ARG A 318 16.03 -0.79 32.32
CA ARG A 318 16.96 -1.21 33.39
C ARG A 318 17.60 -2.55 33.05
#